data_AF-A0A951HJB9-F1
#
_entry.id   AF-A0A951HJB9-F1
#
_cell.length_a   1.000
_cell.length_b   1.000
_cell.length_c   1.000
_cell.angle_alpha   90.00
_cell.angle_beta   90.00
_cell.angle_gamma   90.00
#
_symmetry.space_group_name_H-M   'P 1'
#
loop_
_entity.id
_entity.type
_entity.pdbx_description
1 polymer ?
#
loop_
_entity_poly.entity_id
_entity_poly.type
_entity_poly.pdbx_seq_one_letter_code
_entity_poly.pdbx_strand_id
1 'polypeptide(L)'
;MAKFVVLKKGGGGRVAINPEQVTHVRSAAGAFTDVFFDGQQVAVEGTFEEVVALLSNIERRDMKSVSPDFTEAQRGLAFGRLGGR
;
A
#
# COMPACT_ATOMS: atom_id res chain seq x y z
N MET A 1 -12.80 4.75 -6.15
CA MET A 1 -11.66 3.82 -6.33
C MET A 1 -11.29 3.34 -4.94
N ALA A 2 -11.36 2.04 -4.64
CA ALA A 2 -11.12 1.55 -3.29
C ALA A 2 -9.64 1.76 -2.90
N LYS A 3 -9.39 2.39 -1.75
CA LYS A 3 -8.04 2.65 -1.23
C LYS A 3 -7.69 1.58 -0.21
N PHE A 4 -6.84 0.63 -0.58
CA PHE A 4 -6.41 -0.43 0.32
C PHE A 4 -5.23 0.01 1.21
N VAL A 5 -5.27 -0.40 2.47
CA VAL A 5 -4.15 -0.30 3.43
C VAL A 5 -3.52 -1.67 3.59
N VAL A 6 -2.20 -1.77 3.38
CA VAL A 6 -1.47 -3.05 3.48
C VAL A 6 -0.85 -3.18 4.87
N LEU A 7 -1.20 -4.24 5.58
CA LEU A 7 -0.74 -4.56 6.92
C LEU A 7 -0.09 -5.95 6.96
N LYS A 8 0.74 -6.22 7.96
CA LYS A 8 1.24 -7.58 8.22
C LYS A 8 0.19 -8.36 8.99
N LYS A 9 -0.06 -9.60 8.56
CA LYS A 9 -1.06 -10.48 9.18
C LYS A 9 -0.43 -11.26 10.33
N GLY A 10 -1.13 -11.36 11.46
CA GLY A 10 -0.79 -12.28 12.53
C GLY A 10 -0.82 -13.73 12.05
N GLY A 11 0.32 -14.43 12.15
CA GLY A 11 0.51 -15.77 11.58
C GLY A 11 1.19 -15.80 10.22
N GLY A 12 1.66 -14.65 9.72
CA GLY A 12 2.50 -14.55 8.52
C GLY A 12 1.79 -14.01 7.28
N GLY A 13 2.56 -13.38 6.40
CA GLY A 13 2.08 -12.76 5.17
C GLY A 13 1.60 -11.31 5.34
N ARG A 14 0.87 -10.82 4.34
CA ARG A 14 0.32 -9.46 4.30
C ARG A 14 -1.17 -9.52 3.96
N VAL A 15 -1.93 -8.55 4.48
CA VAL A 15 -3.34 -8.36 4.19
C VAL A 15 -3.56 -6.94 3.66
N ALA A 16 -4.40 -6.80 2.65
CA ALA A 16 -4.85 -5.52 2.14
C ALA A 16 -6.29 -5.29 2.61
N ILE A 17 -6.52 -4.26 3.42
CA ILE A 17 -7.83 -3.96 4.02
C ILE A 17 -8.40 -2.72 3.36
N ASN A 18 -9.67 -2.79 2.93
CA ASN A 18 -10.42 -1.60 2.55
C ASN A 18 -11.00 -0.96 3.84
N PRO A 19 -10.49 0.20 4.27
CA PRO A 19 -10.94 0.83 5.52
C PRO A 19 -12.40 1.26 5.46
N GLU A 20 -12.99 1.48 4.28
CA GLU A 20 -14.42 1.80 4.14
C GLU A 20 -15.35 0.63 4.54
N GLN A 21 -14.82 -0.60 4.56
CA GLN A 21 -15.56 -1.80 4.95
C GLN A 21 -15.24 -2.27 6.37
N VAL A 22 -14.35 -1.58 7.07
CA VAL A 22 -14.01 -1.90 8.45
C VAL A 22 -15.17 -1.45 9.34
N THR A 23 -15.70 -2.40 10.10
CA THR A 23 -16.83 -2.14 11.00
C THR A 23 -16.36 -1.73 12.39
N HIS A 24 -15.29 -2.35 12.90
CA HIS A 24 -14.65 -2.00 14.17
C HIS A 24 -13.24 -2.59 14.27
N VAL A 25 -12.45 -2.04 15.18
CA VAL A 25 -11.10 -2.49 15.51
C VAL A 25 -11.07 -2.81 17.00
N ARG A 26 -10.39 -3.87 17.40
CA ARG A 26 -10.26 -4.27 18.81
C ARG A 26 -8.80 -4.58 19.13
N SER A 27 -8.33 -4.13 20.29
CA SER A 27 -7.05 -4.57 20.82
C SER A 27 -7.07 -6.09 21.09
N ALA A 28 -6.03 -6.78 20.64
CA ALA A 28 -5.82 -8.19 20.97
C ALA A 28 -4.68 -8.31 21.99
N ALA A 29 -4.43 -9.53 22.49
CA ALA A 29 -3.31 -9.76 23.41
C ALA A 29 -1.97 -9.61 22.67
N GLY A 30 -1.05 -8.81 23.24
CA GLY A 30 0.31 -8.66 22.75
C GLY A 30 0.46 -7.61 21.64
N ALA A 31 1.29 -7.91 20.64
CA ALA A 31 1.66 -6.98 19.56
C ALA A 31 0.70 -7.01 18.35
N PHE A 32 -0.54 -7.46 18.56
CA PHE A 32 -1.52 -7.66 17.49
C PHE A 32 -2.81 -6.89 17.78
N THR A 33 -3.50 -6.54 16.70
CA THR A 33 -4.80 -5.87 16.72
C THR A 33 -5.76 -6.62 15.79
N ASP A 34 -7.01 -6.79 16.22
CA ASP A 34 -8.06 -7.41 15.42
C ASP A 34 -8.81 -6.35 14.62
N VAL A 35 -8.92 -6.57 13.31
CA VAL A 35 -9.73 -5.74 12.39
C VAL A 35 -10.90 -6.56 11.88
N PHE A 36 -12.11 -6.00 12.01
CA PHE A 36 -13.35 -6.66 11.62
C PHE A 36 -13.96 -6.00 10.38
N PHE A 37 -14.24 -6.78 9.34
CA PHE A 37 -14.85 -6.33 8.09
C PHE A 37 -15.70 -7.46 7.50
N ASP A 38 -16.89 -7.14 6.99
CA ASP A 38 -17.79 -8.10 6.32
C ASP A 38 -18.02 -9.43 7.09
N GLY A 39 -18.12 -9.37 8.44
CA GLY A 39 -18.27 -10.55 9.29
C GLY A 39 -17.01 -11.41 9.45
N GLN A 40 -15.88 -10.99 8.86
CA GLN A 40 -14.57 -11.60 9.03
C GLN A 40 -13.73 -10.84 10.07
N GLN A 41 -12.80 -11.57 10.69
CA GLN A 41 -11.80 -11.03 11.61
C GLN A 41 -10.40 -11.34 11.07
N VAL A 42 -9.55 -10.31 11.02
CA VAL A 42 -8.14 -10.49 10.71
C VAL A 42 -7.28 -9.85 11.80
N ALA A 43 -6.42 -10.67 12.40
CA ALA A 43 -5.37 -10.18 13.28
C ALA A 43 -4.23 -9.59 12.43
N VAL A 44 -3.82 -8.38 12.76
CA VAL A 44 -2.69 -7.66 12.14
C VAL A 44 -1.64 -7.32 13.18
N GLU A 45 -0.38 -7.23 12.77
CA GLU A 45 0.69 -6.73 13.64
C GLU A 45 0.57 -5.21 13.84
N GLY A 46 0.76 -4.75 15.08
CA GLY A 46 0.72 -3.35 15.47
C GLY A 46 -0.18 -3.12 16.70
N THR A 47 0.06 -2.02 17.39
CA THR A 47 -0.82 -1.60 18.49
C THR A 47 -2.16 -1.08 17.95
N PHE A 48 -3.15 -1.00 18.83
CA PHE A 48 -4.47 -0.49 18.48
C PHE A 48 -4.39 0.92 17.89
N GLU A 49 -3.60 1.81 18.51
CA GLU A 49 -3.45 3.19 18.09
C GLU A 49 -2.78 3.30 16.70
N GLU A 50 -1.75 2.48 16.45
CA GLU A 50 -1.06 2.44 15.16
C GLU A 50 -1.99 1.99 14.04
N VAL A 51 -2.75 0.92 14.28
CA VAL A 51 -3.67 0.35 13.29
C VAL A 51 -4.84 1.29 13.02
N VAL A 52 -5.42 1.91 14.07
CA VAL A 52 -6.46 2.92 13.90
C VAL A 52 -5.93 4.12 13.12
N ALA A 53 -4.73 4.63 13.45
CA ALA A 53 -4.14 5.73 12.70
C ALA A 53 -3.95 5.38 11.22
N LEU A 54 -3.50 4.17 10.88
CA LEU A 54 -3.33 3.72 9.49
C LEU A 54 -4.67 3.61 8.74
N LEU A 55 -5.71 3.09 9.40
CA LEU A 55 -7.04 2.94 8.81
C LEU A 55 -7.78 4.29 8.70
N SER A 56 -7.52 5.24 9.59
CA SER A 56 -8.14 6.57 9.58
C SER A 56 -7.41 7.60 8.70
N ASN A 57 -6.10 7.44 8.47
CA ASN A 57 -5.30 8.39 7.67
C ASN A 57 -5.47 8.19 6.15
N ILE A 58 -6.72 7.93 5.71
CA ILE A 58 -7.13 7.84 4.29
C ILE A 58 -6.88 9.18 3.58
N GLU A 59 -6.74 10.27 4.30
CA GLU A 59 -6.39 11.58 3.74
C GLU A 59 -4.90 11.89 3.98
N ARG A 60 -4.17 12.28 2.91
CA ARG A 60 -2.73 12.69 2.87
C ARG A 60 -1.65 11.63 2.62
N ARG A 61 -1.93 10.61 1.81
CA ARG A 61 -0.91 10.15 0.86
C ARG A 61 -1.49 10.16 -0.54
N ASP A 62 -1.82 11.37 -0.97
CA ASP A 62 -2.01 11.69 -2.38
C ASP A 62 -0.65 11.49 -3.07
N MET A 63 -0.52 10.36 -3.76
CA MET A 63 -0.07 10.30 -5.15
C MET A 63 1.11 11.20 -5.60
N LYS A 64 2.16 11.33 -4.79
CA LYS A 64 3.48 11.82 -5.23
C LYS A 64 4.57 10.84 -4.81
N SER A 65 4.78 9.77 -5.58
CA SER A 65 6.08 9.06 -5.71
C SER A 65 5.93 7.69 -6.39
N VAL A 66 5.29 7.63 -7.56
CA VAL A 66 5.68 6.63 -8.56
C VAL A 66 5.64 7.32 -9.92
N SER A 67 6.72 8.02 -10.24
CA SER A 67 7.06 8.28 -11.65
C SER A 67 7.79 7.03 -12.14
N PRO A 68 7.22 6.20 -13.03
CA PRO A 68 8.03 5.21 -13.72
C PRO A 68 8.90 5.95 -14.74
N ASP A 69 10.16 6.22 -14.38
CA ASP A 69 11.21 6.70 -15.29
C ASP A 69 11.69 5.54 -16.17
N PHE A 70 10.80 5.06 -17.03
CA PHE A 70 11.07 3.99 -17.99
C PHE A 70 10.48 4.36 -19.35
N THR A 71 10.99 5.43 -19.96
CA THR A 71 10.88 5.64 -21.41
C THR A 71 12.08 6.46 -21.87
N GLU A 72 12.74 6.01 -22.95
CA GLU A 72 13.78 6.70 -23.73
C GLU A 72 15.28 6.46 -23.45
N ALA A 73 15.69 5.21 -23.18
CA ALA A 73 17.07 4.77 -23.45
C ALA A 73 17.20 3.82 -24.68
N GLN A 74 16.15 3.70 -25.51
CA GLN A 74 16.16 2.91 -26.76
C GLN A 74 16.16 3.75 -28.05
N ARG A 75 16.65 5.00 -28.01
CA ARG A 75 16.84 5.85 -29.20
C ARG A 75 18.30 6.25 -29.45
N GLY A 76 19.22 5.29 -29.31
CA GLY A 76 20.65 5.51 -29.58
C GLY A 76 21.28 4.64 -30.68
N LEU A 77 20.52 3.77 -31.35
CA LEU A 77 21.03 2.89 -32.40
C LEU A 77 20.12 2.93 -33.63
N ALA A 78 20.23 4.02 -34.41
CA ALA A 78 20.03 4.04 -35.87
C ALA A 78 19.99 5.48 -36.37
N PHE A 79 21.13 6.05 -36.77
CA PHE A 79 21.24 6.85 -37.99
C PHE A 79 22.70 6.83 -38.43
N GLY A 80 22.98 6.06 -39.47
CA GLY A 80 24.24 6.18 -40.19
C GLY A 80 24.25 7.41 -41.10
N ARG A 81 25.46 7.68 -41.61
CA ARG A 81 25.83 8.39 -42.85
C ARG A 81 25.93 9.93 -42.86
N LEU A 82 27.14 10.34 -43.29
CA LEU A 82 27.52 11.43 -44.21
C LEU A 82 27.94 12.80 -43.65
N GLY A 83 29.26 13.09 -43.78
CA GLY A 83 29.74 14.16 -44.66
C GLY A 83 30.16 15.52 -44.05
N GLY A 84 31.47 15.81 -44.12
CA GLY A 84 32.01 17.06 -44.68
C GLY A 84 32.14 18.30 -43.79
N ARG A 85 33.35 18.55 -43.28
CA ARG A 85 34.26 19.62 -43.74
C ARG A 85 35.57 19.56 -42.96
#